data_AF-G7J373-F1
#
_entry.id   AF-G7J373-F1
#
_cell.length_a   1.000
_cell.length_b   1.000
_cell.length_c   1.000
_cell.angle_alpha   90.00
_cell.angle_beta   90.00
_cell.angle_gamma   90.00
#
_symmetry.space_group_name_H-M   'P 1'
#
loop_
_entity.id
_entity.type
_entity.pdbx_description
1 polymer ?
#
loop_
_entity_poly.entity_id
_entity_poly.type
_entity_poly.pdbx_seq_one_letter_code
_entity_poly.pdbx_strand_id
1 'polypeptide(L)'
;MGLVFTKWAFIFLLCCSCITSIVYSVDGLHGGSKVRGVNLGGWLVIEGWIKPSLFDGIANGDMLDGTEVQLKSVKLQKYVSADNGGGMNVTVDRDAPSSWETFRLWRVSESEFQFRTNQGPFLTCDGGGCTVSATAKSPSTSEIFEVKRNEKNKVHIKIKDGPYLQATTGNQLTADYPGVPGWDDNSATFEMTIVSNNLHGDYQLANGYGHESAEDVLRRHRNSYITVEDFKFLYEHGINTVRIPVGWWIAFDPDPPSPFIGGSLEALDNAFSWAQEYDIKCIIDLHAAPGSQNGMEHSASRDGFTGWPTSPDYISKSLHVIDFLISRYAKHPALLGIELLNEPSAGTVSLDILTSYYKQGYQIVRKYSSSAYVIMCQRIGNADPLELYQADIGSTNLVLDLHFYNLFDTFFVNMSAGDNVQYIYKSREGLLQAFNNSNGPLIFVGEWVNEWDVTSGSLTDYQDFGKAQLDVYNTASFGWCYWTLKNDRDHWDFEWNIRNNYLQLGNSPNNQNIHTLGLSGLAFTLFYLPHFL
;
A
#
# COMPACT_ATOMS: atom_id res chain seq x y z
N MET A 1 -18.28 15.60 -79.65
CA MET A 1 -19.10 16.10 -78.52
C MET A 1 -19.57 14.87 -77.76
N GLY A 2 -19.18 14.53 -76.55
CA GLY A 2 -18.52 15.25 -75.46
C GLY A 2 -18.99 14.57 -74.16
N LEU A 3 -18.17 14.62 -73.12
CA LEU A 3 -18.41 14.19 -71.73
C LEU A 3 -18.33 12.67 -71.46
N VAL A 4 -17.24 12.19 -70.86
CA VAL A 4 -16.91 12.26 -69.41
C VAL A 4 -17.93 11.49 -68.59
N PHE A 5 -17.62 10.25 -68.21
CA PHE A 5 -17.98 9.59 -66.95
C PHE A 5 -17.50 8.15 -67.01
N THR A 6 -16.30 7.87 -66.49
CA THR A 6 -15.88 6.55 -65.95
C THR A 6 -14.40 6.62 -65.55
N LYS A 7 -14.08 7.36 -64.50
CA LYS A 7 -12.77 7.29 -63.80
C LYS A 7 -12.85 7.60 -62.30
N TRP A 8 -14.00 7.39 -61.68
CA TRP A 8 -14.22 7.61 -60.23
C TRP A 8 -14.99 6.46 -59.56
N ALA A 9 -14.68 5.21 -59.90
CA ALA A 9 -15.24 4.04 -59.21
C ALA A 9 -14.18 3.04 -58.71
N PHE A 10 -12.89 3.37 -58.82
CA PHE A 10 -11.78 2.54 -58.34
C PHE A 10 -10.88 3.22 -57.29
N ILE A 11 -11.32 4.37 -56.74
CA ILE A 11 -10.68 5.05 -55.60
C ILE A 11 -11.75 5.38 -54.55
N PHE A 12 -12.55 4.37 -54.19
CA PHE A 12 -13.38 4.42 -52.97
C PHE A 12 -13.40 3.08 -52.21
N LEU A 13 -12.58 2.12 -52.66
CA LEU A 13 -12.39 0.81 -52.03
C LEU A 13 -11.01 0.67 -51.37
N LEU A 14 -10.31 1.79 -51.15
CA LEU A 14 -8.99 1.79 -50.51
C LEU A 14 -8.85 2.83 -49.38
N CYS A 15 -9.96 3.22 -48.74
CA CYS A 15 -9.98 4.09 -47.55
C CYS A 15 -10.93 3.60 -46.45
N CYS A 16 -11.16 2.29 -46.38
CA CYS A 16 -11.43 1.65 -45.10
C CYS A 16 -10.14 0.94 -44.71
N SER A 17 -9.13 1.71 -44.33
CA SER A 17 -8.13 1.19 -43.40
C SER A 17 -8.91 0.75 -42.19
N CYS A 18 -9.20 -0.55 -42.12
CA CYS A 18 -9.48 -1.21 -40.86
C CYS A 18 -8.35 -0.78 -39.94
N ILE A 19 -8.65 0.15 -39.02
CA ILE A 19 -7.92 0.24 -37.77
C ILE A 19 -8.33 -1.05 -37.07
N THR A 20 -7.69 -2.16 -37.44
CA THR A 20 -7.63 -3.31 -36.56
C THR A 20 -6.81 -2.80 -35.40
N SER A 21 -7.50 -2.36 -34.34
CA SER A 21 -6.88 -2.36 -33.02
C SER A 21 -6.28 -3.75 -32.88
N ILE A 22 -4.95 -3.82 -32.78
CA ILE A 22 -4.28 -5.06 -32.44
C ILE A 22 -4.87 -5.41 -31.08
N VAL A 23 -5.76 -6.40 -31.04
CA VAL A 23 -6.32 -6.90 -29.79
C VAL A 23 -5.17 -7.65 -29.13
N TYR A 24 -4.44 -6.97 -28.25
CA TYR A 24 -3.47 -7.62 -27.39
C TYR A 24 -4.23 -8.57 -26.47
N SER A 25 -3.95 -9.86 -26.60
CA SER A 25 -4.45 -10.89 -25.70
C SER A 25 -3.40 -11.12 -24.63
N VAL A 26 -3.80 -11.03 -23.37
CA VAL A 26 -3.00 -11.50 -22.24
C VAL A 26 -3.09 -13.02 -22.19
N ASP A 27 -1.97 -13.69 -22.39
CA ASP A 27 -1.93 -15.14 -22.47
C ASP A 27 -2.18 -15.79 -21.10
N GLY A 28 -2.91 -16.91 -21.11
CA GLY A 28 -3.15 -17.73 -19.92
C GLY A 28 -4.36 -17.34 -19.07
N LEU A 29 -5.16 -16.34 -19.47
CA LEU A 29 -6.37 -15.95 -18.72
C LEU A 29 -7.60 -16.78 -19.09
N HIS A 30 -8.36 -17.17 -18.07
CA HIS A 30 -9.66 -17.82 -18.24
C HIS A 30 -10.74 -16.82 -18.64
N GLY A 31 -11.62 -17.22 -19.57
CA GLY A 31 -12.87 -16.52 -19.88
C GLY A 31 -12.73 -15.13 -20.55
N GLY A 32 -11.52 -14.66 -20.85
CA GLY A 32 -11.26 -13.36 -21.48
C GLY A 32 -9.80 -13.18 -21.92
N SER A 33 -9.51 -12.04 -22.58
CA SER A 33 -8.18 -11.71 -23.11
C SER A 33 -7.43 -10.66 -22.29
N LYS A 34 -7.97 -10.23 -21.14
CA LYS A 34 -7.45 -9.16 -20.29
C LYS A 34 -7.72 -9.44 -18.82
N VAL A 35 -6.87 -8.87 -17.97
CA VAL A 35 -7.01 -8.94 -16.51
C VAL A 35 -8.31 -8.25 -16.08
N ARG A 36 -9.14 -9.00 -15.38
CA ARG A 36 -10.26 -8.50 -14.56
C ARG A 36 -9.94 -8.95 -13.15
N GLY A 37 -9.28 -8.07 -12.41
CA GLY A 37 -8.60 -8.41 -11.17
C GLY A 37 -9.25 -7.82 -9.92
N VAL A 38 -8.92 -8.40 -8.78
CA VAL A 38 -9.18 -7.81 -7.46
C VAL A 38 -7.93 -7.91 -6.60
N ASN A 39 -7.57 -6.83 -5.90
CA ASN A 39 -6.47 -6.79 -4.96
C ASN A 39 -6.84 -7.49 -3.65
N LEU A 40 -5.87 -8.18 -3.04
CA LEU A 40 -6.01 -8.78 -1.71
C LEU A 40 -5.31 -7.90 -0.65
N GLY A 41 -5.64 -6.60 -0.65
CA GLY A 41 -5.12 -5.61 0.28
C GLY A 41 -5.57 -5.86 1.72
N GLY A 42 -4.76 -5.43 2.70
CA GLY A 42 -5.00 -5.67 4.11
C GLY A 42 -4.78 -7.13 4.57
N TRP A 43 -4.25 -8.02 3.72
CA TRP A 43 -4.04 -9.45 4.05
C TRP A 43 -2.58 -9.78 4.43
N LEU A 44 -1.67 -9.83 3.46
CA LEU A 44 -0.24 -10.15 3.70
C LEU A 44 0.61 -8.89 3.95
N VAL A 45 0.06 -7.73 3.59
CA VAL A 45 0.49 -6.40 4.02
C VAL A 45 -0.73 -5.74 4.67
N ILE A 46 -0.55 -5.24 5.89
CA ILE A 46 -1.60 -4.71 6.74
C ILE A 46 -1.73 -3.20 6.53
N GLU A 47 -2.98 -2.77 6.45
CA GLU A 47 -3.39 -1.37 6.48
C GLU A 47 -4.51 -1.19 7.49
N GLY A 48 -4.25 -0.41 8.52
CA GLY A 48 -5.17 -0.25 9.64
C GLY A 48 -6.47 0.41 9.25
N TRP A 49 -6.51 1.21 8.18
CA TRP A 49 -7.79 1.77 7.71
C TRP A 49 -8.68 0.71 7.02
N ILE A 50 -8.11 -0.37 6.47
CA ILE A 50 -8.84 -1.50 5.88
C ILE A 50 -9.41 -2.40 6.98
N LYS A 51 -8.61 -2.68 8.01
CA LYS A 51 -9.01 -3.49 9.18
C LYS A 51 -8.57 -2.87 10.51
N PRO A 52 -9.27 -1.82 11.01
CA PRO A 52 -8.85 -1.09 12.22
C PRO A 52 -8.77 -1.96 13.46
N SER A 53 -9.71 -2.91 13.60
CA SER A 53 -9.80 -3.81 14.76
C SER A 53 -8.55 -4.66 15.02
N LEU A 54 -7.62 -4.77 14.06
CA LEU A 54 -6.32 -5.40 14.31
C LEU A 54 -5.48 -4.66 15.36
N PHE A 55 -5.71 -3.37 15.57
CA PHE A 55 -4.91 -2.51 16.44
C PHE A 55 -5.52 -2.29 17.84
N ASP A 56 -6.78 -2.70 18.06
CA ASP A 56 -7.54 -2.42 19.29
C ASP A 56 -6.90 -2.94 20.57
N GLY A 57 -6.11 -4.02 20.48
CA GLY A 57 -5.45 -4.65 21.62
C GLY A 57 -4.12 -4.00 22.03
N ILE A 58 -3.66 -2.97 21.32
CA ILE A 58 -2.35 -2.36 21.60
C ILE A 58 -2.47 -1.33 22.73
N ALA A 59 -1.75 -1.55 23.83
CA ALA A 59 -1.65 -0.58 24.91
C ALA A 59 -1.06 0.74 24.42
N ASN A 60 -1.66 1.89 24.77
CA ASN A 60 -1.27 3.20 24.21
C ASN A 60 -1.20 3.16 22.66
N GLY A 61 -2.19 2.56 22.01
CA GLY A 61 -2.27 2.43 20.55
C GLY A 61 -2.44 3.76 19.79
N ASP A 62 -2.60 4.87 20.52
CA ASP A 62 -2.53 6.23 20.00
C ASP A 62 -1.12 6.84 20.05
N MET A 63 -0.13 6.06 20.53
CA MET A 63 1.29 6.40 20.61
C MET A 63 2.13 5.28 19.94
N LEU A 64 1.88 5.02 18.66
CA LEU A 64 2.64 4.05 17.86
C LEU A 64 3.83 4.74 17.18
N ASP A 65 4.72 3.96 16.54
CA ASP A 65 5.80 4.55 15.75
C ASP A 65 5.24 5.47 14.66
N GLY A 66 5.78 6.68 14.59
CA GLY A 66 5.37 7.71 13.66
C GLY A 66 4.27 8.64 14.15
N THR A 67 3.61 8.36 15.27
CA THR A 67 2.68 9.31 15.89
C THR A 67 3.39 10.64 16.12
N GLU A 68 2.81 11.73 15.61
CA GLU A 68 3.33 13.08 15.80
C GLU A 68 2.73 13.69 17.06
N VAL A 69 3.59 14.19 17.94
CA VAL A 69 3.20 14.79 19.21
C VAL A 69 3.81 16.18 19.39
N GLN A 70 3.09 17.03 20.13
CA GLN A 70 3.56 18.31 20.63
C GLN A 70 3.49 18.32 22.16
N LEU A 71 4.46 18.94 22.80
CA LEU A 71 4.56 19.02 24.25
C LEU A 71 4.53 20.48 24.69
N LYS A 72 3.55 20.84 25.53
CA LYS A 72 3.42 22.19 26.10
C LYS A 72 3.64 22.16 27.59
N SER A 73 4.59 22.94 28.10
CA SER A 73 4.79 23.11 29.54
C SER A 73 3.56 23.77 30.15
N VAL A 74 2.99 23.15 31.18
CA VAL A 74 1.84 23.71 31.91
C VAL A 74 2.28 24.93 32.72
N LYS A 75 3.50 24.91 33.29
CA LYS A 75 4.04 26.02 34.08
C LYS A 75 4.40 27.25 33.24
N LEU A 76 5.10 27.06 32.12
CA LEU A 76 5.54 28.18 31.28
C LEU A 76 4.49 28.60 30.25
N GLN A 77 3.52 27.73 29.96
CA GLN A 77 2.59 27.90 28.84
C GLN A 77 3.29 28.02 27.48
N LYS A 78 4.44 27.34 27.33
CA LYS A 78 5.28 27.32 26.12
C LYS A 78 5.50 25.91 25.60
N TYR A 79 5.67 25.76 24.29
CA TYR A 79 5.96 24.48 23.65
C TYR A 79 7.45 24.15 23.70
N VAL A 80 7.72 22.84 23.82
CA VAL A 80 9.05 22.25 23.63
C VAL A 80 9.41 22.36 22.14
N SER A 81 10.60 22.87 21.84
CA SER A 81 11.06 23.11 20.48
C SER A 81 12.45 22.55 20.23
N ALA A 82 12.60 21.83 19.12
CA ALA A 82 13.89 21.59 18.49
C ALA A 82 14.09 22.61 17.37
N ASP A 83 14.54 23.82 17.72
CA ASP A 83 14.78 24.91 16.78
C ASP A 83 15.64 24.46 15.58
N ASN A 84 15.30 24.96 14.39
CA ASN A 84 15.86 24.52 13.09
C ASN A 84 15.63 23.03 12.77
N GLY A 85 14.72 22.36 13.49
CA GLY A 85 14.43 20.94 13.35
C GLY A 85 15.46 20.02 14.02
N GLY A 86 16.37 20.56 14.85
CA GLY A 86 17.39 19.81 15.56
C GLY A 86 18.81 20.35 15.34
N GLY A 87 19.80 19.64 15.88
CA GLY A 87 21.23 19.99 15.82
C GLY A 87 21.73 20.82 16.99
N MET A 88 20.87 21.16 17.96
CA MET A 88 21.21 21.98 19.12
C MET A 88 20.40 21.58 20.37
N ASN A 89 20.54 22.34 21.45
CA ASN A 89 19.74 22.14 22.67
C ASN A 89 18.26 22.43 22.42
N VAL A 90 17.40 21.68 23.11
CA VAL A 90 15.94 21.85 23.06
C VAL A 90 15.51 22.94 24.04
N THR A 91 14.58 23.79 23.60
CA THR A 91 14.06 24.92 24.37
C THR A 91 12.58 24.73 24.72
N VAL A 92 12.09 25.52 25.67
CA VAL A 92 10.67 25.57 26.05
C VAL A 92 10.20 27.04 26.05
N ASP A 93 10.15 27.65 24.87
CA ASP A 93 9.98 29.10 24.70
C ASP A 93 8.95 29.52 23.65
N ARG A 94 8.34 28.57 22.92
CA ARG A 94 7.44 28.85 21.80
C ARG A 94 6.00 29.05 22.24
N ASP A 95 5.35 30.10 21.73
CA ASP A 95 3.93 30.39 22.03
C ASP A 95 2.94 29.53 21.22
N ALA A 96 3.33 29.18 20.00
CA ALA A 96 2.53 28.40 19.08
C ALA A 96 3.38 27.29 18.46
N PRO A 97 2.81 26.09 18.24
CA PRO A 97 3.55 24.99 17.67
C PRO A 97 3.49 25.00 16.13
N SER A 98 4.53 24.43 15.54
CA SER A 98 4.69 24.17 14.11
C SER A 98 5.62 22.96 13.94
N SER A 99 6.40 22.92 12.87
CA SER A 99 7.28 21.79 12.54
C SER A 99 8.45 21.56 13.51
N TRP A 100 8.87 22.56 14.28
CA TRP A 100 9.99 22.44 15.22
C TRP A 100 9.56 21.97 16.61
N GLU A 101 8.29 22.17 16.94
CA GLU A 101 7.65 21.75 18.19
C GLU A 101 6.97 20.39 18.08
N THR A 102 6.99 19.80 16.88
CA THR A 102 6.38 18.51 16.57
C THR A 102 7.44 17.41 16.48
N PHE A 103 7.23 16.34 17.23
CA PHE A 103 8.14 15.20 17.32
C PHE A 103 7.43 13.92 16.90
N ARG A 104 8.11 13.04 16.18
CA ARG A 104 7.62 11.69 15.87
C ARG A 104 8.05 10.73 16.95
N LEU A 105 7.11 9.93 17.46
CA LEU A 105 7.41 8.89 18.43
C LEU A 105 8.04 7.70 17.73
N TRP A 106 9.12 7.19 18.33
CA TRP A 106 9.67 5.88 18.06
C TRP A 106 9.45 5.03 19.31
N ARG A 107 8.58 4.03 19.21
CA ARG A 107 8.14 3.26 20.36
C ARG A 107 9.18 2.20 20.71
N VAL A 108 9.56 2.13 21.98
CA VAL A 108 10.49 1.12 22.51
C VAL A 108 9.75 0.08 23.35
N SER A 109 8.76 0.54 24.13
CA SER A 109 7.84 -0.32 24.88
C SER A 109 6.50 0.40 25.09
N GLU A 110 5.61 -0.14 25.92
CA GLU A 110 4.31 0.50 26.22
C GLU A 110 4.44 1.89 26.86
N SER A 111 5.55 2.14 27.58
CA SER A 111 5.80 3.39 28.29
C SER A 111 7.11 4.08 27.89
N GLU A 112 7.97 3.45 27.10
CA GLU A 112 9.25 4.02 26.68
C GLU A 112 9.22 4.46 25.21
N PHE A 113 9.66 5.69 24.96
CA PHE A 113 9.65 6.32 23.65
C PHE A 113 10.94 7.08 23.37
N GLN A 114 11.27 7.19 22.10
CA GLN A 114 12.27 8.11 21.57
C GLN A 114 11.53 9.18 20.77
N PHE A 115 11.98 10.43 20.87
CA PHE A 115 11.36 11.56 20.18
C PHE A 115 12.26 12.00 19.03
N ARG A 116 11.81 11.76 17.80
CA ARG A 116 12.52 12.13 16.58
C ARG A 116 12.03 13.49 16.09
N THR A 117 12.94 14.40 15.79
CA THR A 117 12.61 15.72 15.25
C THR A 117 12.28 15.65 13.76
N ASN A 118 11.71 16.73 13.22
CA ASN A 118 11.34 16.78 11.80
C ASN A 118 12.53 16.66 10.82
N GLN A 119 13.77 16.99 11.23
CA GLN A 119 14.97 16.81 10.40
C GLN A 119 15.71 15.49 10.69
N GLY A 120 15.18 14.67 11.62
CA GLY A 120 15.65 13.32 11.87
C GLY A 120 16.49 13.07 13.13
N PRO A 121 17.18 14.05 13.76
CA PRO A 121 17.80 13.84 15.05
C PRO A 121 16.82 13.43 16.16
N PHE A 122 17.34 12.83 17.22
CA PHE A 122 16.58 12.42 18.38
C PHE A 122 16.82 13.35 19.57
N LEU A 123 15.81 13.50 20.41
CA LEU A 123 15.99 14.07 21.73
C LEU A 123 16.91 13.17 22.55
N THR A 124 17.94 13.76 23.14
CA THR A 124 19.01 13.10 23.88
C THR A 124 19.16 13.75 25.24
N CYS A 125 19.26 12.94 26.28
CA CYS A 125 19.64 13.40 27.61
C CYS A 125 20.41 12.29 28.33
N ASP A 126 21.69 12.54 28.61
CA ASP A 126 22.59 11.57 29.21
C ASP A 126 22.77 11.82 30.72
N GLY A 127 22.01 11.09 31.55
CA GLY A 127 22.11 11.12 33.00
C GLY A 127 21.39 12.28 33.72
N GLY A 128 21.37 12.26 35.05
CA GLY A 128 20.71 13.31 35.83
C GLY A 128 21.44 14.66 35.72
N GLY A 129 20.69 15.75 35.57
CA GLY A 129 21.21 17.11 35.40
C GLY A 129 21.45 17.54 33.96
N CYS A 130 21.25 16.66 32.97
CA CYS A 130 21.44 17.02 31.57
C CYS A 130 20.40 18.04 31.09
N THR A 131 20.85 18.92 30.18
CA THR A 131 19.95 19.69 29.31
C THR A 131 19.68 18.86 28.06
N VAL A 132 18.40 18.69 27.73
CA VAL A 132 17.98 17.91 26.56
C VAL A 132 18.49 18.59 25.29
N SER A 133 19.08 17.80 24.39
CA SER A 133 19.50 18.25 23.06
C SER A 133 18.86 17.41 21.97
N ALA A 134 18.91 17.88 20.72
CA ALA A 134 18.37 17.18 19.56
C ALA A 134 19.47 16.90 18.53
N THR A 135 20.55 16.22 18.92
CA THR A 135 21.77 16.08 18.09
C THR A 135 22.07 14.66 17.63
N ALA A 136 21.51 13.64 18.29
CA ALA A 136 21.77 12.24 17.97
C ALA A 136 21.13 11.87 16.62
N LYS A 137 21.93 11.37 15.67
CA LYS A 137 21.43 10.90 14.36
C LYS A 137 20.83 9.49 14.40
N SER A 138 21.11 8.76 15.46
CA SER A 138 20.62 7.40 15.69
C SER A 138 20.40 7.25 17.19
N PRO A 139 19.32 6.58 17.61
CA PRO A 139 19.00 6.50 19.01
C PRO A 139 19.77 5.38 19.71
N SER A 140 20.00 5.57 21.00
CA SER A 140 20.62 4.66 21.95
C SER A 140 19.85 4.71 23.28
N THR A 141 20.47 4.30 24.39
CA THR A 141 19.84 4.36 25.72
C THR A 141 19.56 5.79 26.18
N SER A 142 20.38 6.76 25.79
CA SER A 142 20.25 8.17 26.24
C SER A 142 19.16 8.95 25.48
N GLU A 143 18.53 8.34 24.47
CA GLU A 143 17.39 8.86 23.73
C GLU A 143 16.05 8.25 24.20
N ILE A 144 16.08 7.34 25.17
CA ILE A 144 14.89 6.66 25.69
C ILE A 144 14.31 7.44 26.86
N PHE A 145 13.02 7.77 26.75
CA PHE A 145 12.25 8.44 27.77
C PHE A 145 11.04 7.61 28.19
N GLU A 146 10.83 7.46 29.48
CA GLU A 146 9.59 6.92 30.05
C GLU A 146 8.54 8.02 30.05
N VAL A 147 7.38 7.76 29.44
CA VAL A 147 6.26 8.69 29.35
C VAL A 147 5.10 8.15 30.16
N LYS A 148 4.73 8.86 31.22
CA LYS A 148 3.51 8.59 32.00
C LYS A 148 2.45 9.58 31.58
N ARG A 149 1.27 9.10 31.21
CA ARG A 149 0.13 9.92 30.79
C ARG A 149 -1.06 9.71 31.73
N ASN A 150 -1.74 10.80 32.09
CA ASN A 150 -3.02 10.72 32.80
C ASN A 150 -4.22 10.89 31.86
N GLU A 151 -5.43 10.74 32.40
CA GLU A 151 -6.70 10.83 31.65
C GLU A 151 -6.97 12.20 30.99
N LYS A 152 -6.21 13.25 31.36
CA LYS A 152 -6.35 14.61 30.82
C LYS A 152 -5.25 14.97 29.82
N ASN A 153 -4.56 13.98 29.25
CA ASN A 153 -3.42 14.15 28.35
C ASN A 153 -2.24 14.95 28.94
N LYS A 154 -2.19 15.09 30.28
CA LYS A 154 -0.98 15.56 30.93
C LYS A 154 0.02 14.41 30.98
N VAL A 155 1.28 14.72 30.72
CA VAL A 155 2.38 13.78 30.73
C VAL A 155 3.49 14.22 31.69
N HIS A 156 4.11 13.21 32.28
CA HIS A 156 5.41 13.33 32.92
C HIS A 156 6.41 12.49 32.13
N ILE A 157 7.54 13.09 31.79
CA ILE A 157 8.59 12.47 30.98
C ILE A 157 9.80 12.28 31.87
N LYS A 158 10.41 11.09 31.86
CA LYS A 158 11.57 10.75 32.67
C LYS A 158 12.65 10.14 31.80
N ILE A 159 13.92 10.47 32.06
CA ILE A 159 15.01 9.71 31.44
C ILE A 159 15.06 8.30 32.04
N LYS A 160 15.53 7.33 31.28
CA LYS A 160 15.68 5.94 31.75
C LYS A 160 16.48 5.89 33.05
N ASP A 161 15.92 5.24 34.07
CA ASP A 161 16.51 5.08 35.41
C ASP A 161 16.91 6.39 36.14
N GLY A 162 16.40 7.55 35.71
CA GLY A 162 16.82 8.86 36.22
C GLY A 162 15.69 9.80 36.68
N PRO A 163 15.95 11.11 36.78
CA PRO A 163 14.97 12.11 37.18
C PRO A 163 13.96 12.46 36.06
N TYR A 164 12.87 13.10 36.46
CA TYR A 164 11.88 13.65 35.53
C TYR A 164 12.41 14.90 34.83
N LEU A 165 11.98 15.08 33.58
CA LEU A 165 12.23 16.30 32.83
C LEU A 165 11.44 17.47 33.43
N GLN A 166 12.01 18.66 33.39
CA GLN A 166 11.31 19.90 33.73
C GLN A 166 11.64 21.05 32.77
N ALA A 167 10.67 21.94 32.61
CA ALA A 167 10.84 23.23 31.97
C ALA A 167 11.31 24.26 33.01
N THR A 168 12.55 24.75 32.86
CA THR A 168 13.14 25.73 33.78
C THR A 168 12.67 27.15 33.47
N THR A 169 12.81 28.08 34.43
CA THR A 169 12.51 29.51 34.19
C THR A 169 13.44 30.17 33.16
N GLY A 170 14.55 29.51 32.79
CA GLY A 170 15.43 29.91 31.70
C GLY A 170 15.05 29.31 30.34
N ASN A 171 13.84 28.75 30.22
CA ASN A 171 13.31 28.09 29.02
C ASN A 171 14.14 26.88 28.54
N GLN A 172 14.80 26.18 29.46
CA GLN A 172 15.53 24.95 29.16
C GLN A 172 14.69 23.73 29.54
N LEU A 173 14.86 22.64 28.79
CA LEU A 173 14.35 21.33 29.17
C LEU A 173 15.48 20.54 29.84
N THR A 174 15.38 20.27 31.13
CA THR A 174 16.44 19.61 31.92
C THR A 174 15.93 18.37 32.64
N ALA A 175 16.78 17.36 32.83
CA ALA A 175 16.46 16.14 33.57
C ALA A 175 16.93 16.24 35.03
N ASP A 176 16.25 17.02 35.85
CA ASP A 176 16.66 17.27 37.25
C ASP A 176 15.50 17.64 38.18
N TYR A 177 14.26 17.30 37.80
CA TYR A 177 13.12 17.54 38.68
C TYR A 177 13.25 16.74 39.99
N PRO A 178 13.05 17.37 41.17
CA PRO A 178 13.23 16.71 42.45
C PRO A 178 12.07 15.78 42.78
N GLY A 179 12.35 14.48 42.90
CA GLY A 179 11.37 13.47 43.34
C GLY A 179 10.35 13.11 42.26
N VAL A 180 9.16 12.70 42.69
CA VAL A 180 8.05 12.31 41.81
C VAL A 180 7.06 13.48 41.70
N PRO A 181 6.83 14.04 40.49
CA PRO A 181 5.89 15.14 40.32
C PRO A 181 4.45 14.70 40.60
N GLY A 182 3.67 15.60 41.20
CA GLY A 182 2.22 15.48 41.19
C GLY A 182 1.63 15.85 39.84
N TRP A 183 0.32 15.61 39.65
CA TRP A 183 -0.42 16.03 38.44
C TRP A 183 -0.90 17.49 38.49
N ASP A 184 -0.42 18.25 39.47
CA ASP A 184 -0.60 19.69 39.59
C ASP A 184 0.24 20.44 38.53
N ASP A 185 0.01 21.75 38.46
CA ASP A 185 0.67 22.62 37.50
C ASP A 185 2.09 22.95 38.00
N ASN A 186 3.03 22.06 37.71
CA ASN A 186 4.43 22.17 38.12
C ASN A 186 5.37 22.14 36.90
N SER A 187 6.68 22.34 37.13
CA SER A 187 7.67 22.43 36.04
C SER A 187 7.91 21.13 35.27
N ALA A 188 7.54 19.97 35.82
CA ALA A 188 7.66 18.67 35.17
C ALA A 188 6.38 18.21 34.45
N THR A 189 5.27 18.94 34.58
CA THR A 189 3.99 18.62 33.93
C THR A 189 3.89 19.28 32.56
N PHE A 190 3.67 18.46 31.54
CA PHE A 190 3.42 18.90 30.16
C PHE A 190 2.03 18.45 29.70
N GLU A 191 1.39 19.20 28.83
CA GLU A 191 0.25 18.74 28.03
C GLU A 191 0.79 18.15 26.73
N MET A 192 0.37 16.93 26.39
CA MET A 192 0.73 16.28 25.14
C MET A 192 -0.46 16.30 24.18
N THR A 193 -0.24 16.85 22.99
CA THR A 193 -1.21 16.82 21.90
C THR A 193 -0.73 15.83 20.85
N ILE A 194 -1.57 14.87 20.48
CA ILE A 194 -1.36 14.04 19.29
C ILE A 194 -1.81 14.85 18.08
N VAL A 195 -0.86 15.21 17.22
CA VAL A 195 -1.07 16.00 16.01
C VAL A 195 -1.55 15.11 14.87
N SER A 196 -0.93 13.95 14.72
CA SER A 196 -1.30 12.93 13.74
C SER A 196 -0.95 11.54 14.26
N ASN A 197 -1.78 10.56 13.88
CA ASN A 197 -1.56 9.14 14.17
C ASN A 197 -2.05 8.33 12.98
N ASN A 198 -1.39 8.52 11.84
CA ASN A 198 -1.89 8.03 10.55
C ASN A 198 -1.20 6.75 10.09
N LEU A 199 -0.17 6.28 10.80
CA LEU A 199 0.55 5.07 10.42
C LEU A 199 0.02 3.88 11.22
N HIS A 200 -0.66 2.98 10.52
CA HIS A 200 -1.17 1.72 11.07
C HIS A 200 -0.85 0.58 10.10
N GLY A 201 0.44 0.30 9.88
CA GLY A 201 0.89 -0.79 9.01
C GLY A 201 1.46 -1.97 9.80
N ASP A 202 2.08 -2.93 9.09
CA ASP A 202 2.77 -4.07 9.71
C ASP A 202 3.80 -3.64 10.76
N TYR A 203 4.52 -2.54 10.52
CA TYR A 203 5.55 -2.06 11.46
C TYR A 203 4.91 -1.67 12.81
N GLN A 204 3.87 -0.83 12.79
CA GLN A 204 3.21 -0.35 14.00
C GLN A 204 2.46 -1.46 14.71
N LEU A 205 1.82 -2.38 13.97
CA LEU A 205 1.14 -3.53 14.57
C LEU A 205 2.16 -4.41 15.31
N ALA A 206 3.23 -4.81 14.64
CA ALA A 206 4.18 -5.75 15.19
C ALA A 206 4.98 -5.16 16.35
N ASN A 207 5.45 -3.91 16.23
CA ASN A 207 6.14 -3.23 17.33
C ASN A 207 5.20 -2.86 18.49
N GLY A 208 3.94 -2.52 18.18
CA GLY A 208 2.93 -2.14 19.16
C GLY A 208 2.53 -3.27 20.10
N TYR A 209 2.25 -4.45 19.54
CA TYR A 209 1.94 -5.67 20.32
C TYR A 209 3.18 -6.34 20.92
N GLY A 210 4.35 -6.16 20.31
CA GLY A 210 5.51 -7.01 20.53
C GLY A 210 5.37 -8.36 19.82
N HIS A 211 6.50 -9.07 19.66
CA HIS A 211 6.62 -10.21 18.76
C HIS A 211 5.58 -11.32 18.98
N GLU A 212 5.48 -11.85 20.21
CA GLU A 212 4.60 -13.00 20.54
C GLU A 212 3.12 -12.68 20.29
N SER A 213 2.63 -11.55 20.80
CA SER A 213 1.24 -11.12 20.60
C SER A 213 0.94 -10.79 19.14
N ALA A 214 1.90 -10.16 18.43
CA ALA A 214 1.75 -9.86 17.01
C ALA A 214 1.67 -11.14 16.15
N GLU A 215 2.47 -12.15 16.47
CA GLU A 215 2.41 -13.48 15.83
C GLU A 215 1.03 -14.09 15.95
N ASP A 216 0.44 -14.10 17.14
CA ASP A 216 -0.90 -14.63 17.37
C ASP A 216 -2.00 -13.84 16.65
N VAL A 217 -1.88 -12.50 16.56
CA VAL A 217 -2.81 -11.63 15.84
C VAL A 217 -2.72 -11.89 14.33
N LEU A 218 -1.51 -11.83 13.76
CA LEU A 218 -1.29 -11.96 12.33
C LEU A 218 -1.55 -13.38 11.82
N ARG A 219 -1.22 -14.42 12.58
CA ARG A 219 -1.56 -15.81 12.24
C ARG A 219 -3.07 -16.00 12.11
N ARG A 220 -3.85 -15.51 13.09
CA ARG A 220 -5.32 -15.58 13.03
C ARG A 220 -5.86 -14.81 11.84
N HIS A 221 -5.40 -13.57 11.65
CA HIS A 221 -5.82 -12.73 10.53
C HIS A 221 -5.57 -13.39 9.18
N ARG A 222 -4.33 -13.83 8.91
CA ARG A 222 -3.97 -14.44 7.63
C ARG A 222 -4.76 -15.72 7.34
N ASN A 223 -5.13 -16.49 8.37
CA ASN A 223 -5.87 -17.73 8.23
C ASN A 223 -7.39 -17.55 8.06
N SER A 224 -7.95 -16.37 8.37
CA SER A 224 -9.40 -16.15 8.33
C SER A 224 -9.86 -14.99 7.44
N TYR A 225 -8.96 -14.08 7.08
CA TYR A 225 -9.32 -12.88 6.33
C TYR A 225 -9.56 -13.17 4.85
N ILE A 226 -8.60 -13.86 4.20
CA ILE A 226 -8.75 -14.43 2.86
C ILE A 226 -8.68 -15.96 2.96
N THR A 227 -9.60 -16.61 2.28
CA THR A 227 -9.84 -18.06 2.34
C THR A 227 -10.13 -18.61 0.94
N VAL A 228 -10.26 -19.93 0.80
CA VAL A 228 -10.59 -20.55 -0.49
C VAL A 228 -12.00 -20.14 -0.98
N GLU A 229 -12.92 -19.87 -0.06
CA GLU A 229 -14.27 -19.38 -0.36
C GLU A 229 -14.26 -18.03 -1.09
N ASP A 230 -13.24 -17.21 -0.84
CA ASP A 230 -13.06 -15.93 -1.50
C ASP A 230 -12.65 -16.11 -2.97
N PHE A 231 -11.77 -17.08 -3.27
CA PHE A 231 -11.42 -17.43 -4.64
C PHE A 231 -12.62 -17.99 -5.41
N LYS A 232 -13.44 -18.81 -4.74
CA LYS A 232 -14.72 -19.26 -5.30
C LYS A 232 -15.64 -18.09 -5.64
N PHE A 233 -15.82 -17.15 -4.70
CA PHE A 233 -16.63 -15.96 -4.92
C PHE A 233 -16.14 -15.15 -6.12
N LEU A 234 -14.83 -14.89 -6.20
CA LEU A 234 -14.21 -14.18 -7.32
C LEU A 234 -14.48 -14.88 -8.66
N TYR A 235 -14.26 -16.19 -8.72
CA TYR A 235 -14.51 -17.01 -9.92
C TYR A 235 -15.97 -16.93 -10.38
N GLU A 236 -16.92 -17.09 -9.45
CA GLU A 236 -18.36 -17.03 -9.73
C GLU A 236 -18.81 -15.66 -10.29
N HIS A 237 -18.07 -14.59 -10.00
CA HIS A 237 -18.34 -13.24 -10.48
C HIS A 237 -17.48 -12.83 -11.70
N GLY A 238 -16.77 -13.79 -12.31
CA GLY A 238 -16.01 -13.59 -13.54
C GLY A 238 -14.74 -12.75 -13.35
N ILE A 239 -14.18 -12.75 -12.15
CA ILE A 239 -12.81 -12.31 -11.87
C ILE A 239 -11.87 -13.44 -12.24
N ASN A 240 -10.78 -13.10 -12.94
CA ASN A 240 -9.82 -14.08 -13.47
C ASN A 240 -8.40 -13.92 -12.89
N THR A 241 -8.18 -12.87 -12.09
CA THR A 241 -6.86 -12.56 -11.53
C THR A 241 -7.00 -12.00 -10.12
N VAL A 242 -6.05 -12.32 -9.24
CA VAL A 242 -5.83 -11.62 -7.97
C VAL A 242 -4.46 -10.95 -7.99
N ARG A 243 -4.39 -9.71 -7.50
CA ARG A 243 -3.12 -9.03 -7.19
C ARG A 243 -2.89 -9.14 -5.69
N ILE A 244 -1.73 -9.66 -5.30
CA ILE A 244 -1.43 -10.03 -3.91
C ILE A 244 -0.26 -9.17 -3.42
N PRO A 245 -0.54 -8.09 -2.65
CA PRO A 245 0.46 -7.31 -1.95
C PRO A 245 1.30 -8.16 -1.01
N VAL A 246 2.63 -8.08 -1.12
CA VAL A 246 3.58 -8.72 -0.20
C VAL A 246 4.64 -7.74 0.29
N GLY A 247 5.02 -7.86 1.56
CA GLY A 247 6.12 -7.09 2.13
C GLY A 247 7.46 -7.79 1.93
N TRP A 248 8.54 -7.00 1.84
CA TRP A 248 9.90 -7.51 1.62
C TRP A 248 10.35 -8.57 2.62
N TRP A 249 9.79 -8.58 3.83
CA TRP A 249 10.11 -9.53 4.88
C TRP A 249 9.74 -10.97 4.51
N ILE A 250 8.82 -11.19 3.55
CA ILE A 250 8.39 -12.52 3.10
C ILE A 250 9.54 -13.43 2.64
N ALA A 251 10.63 -12.85 2.09
CA ALA A 251 11.79 -13.61 1.63
C ALA A 251 12.65 -14.17 2.78
N PHE A 252 12.32 -13.82 4.03
CA PHE A 252 13.04 -14.20 5.24
C PHE A 252 12.19 -15.07 6.17
N ASP A 253 11.03 -15.55 5.71
CA ASP A 253 10.19 -16.47 6.47
C ASP A 253 10.93 -17.78 6.83
N PRO A 254 10.65 -18.38 8.00
CA PRO A 254 9.65 -17.96 8.99
C PRO A 254 10.12 -16.88 9.97
N ASP A 255 11.41 -16.50 9.93
CA ASP A 255 12.06 -15.65 10.92
C ASP A 255 12.54 -14.32 10.30
N PRO A 256 11.64 -13.43 9.86
CA PRO A 256 12.03 -12.18 9.24
C PRO A 256 12.70 -11.22 10.24
N PRO A 257 13.42 -10.19 9.73
CA PRO A 257 14.02 -9.20 10.62
C PRO A 257 12.96 -8.44 11.41
N SER A 258 13.24 -8.22 12.70
CA SER A 258 12.40 -7.43 13.61
C SER A 258 12.06 -6.03 13.05
N PRO A 259 10.85 -5.51 13.30
CA PRO A 259 9.76 -6.11 14.09
C PRO A 259 8.84 -7.02 13.27
N PHE A 260 9.10 -7.25 11.98
CA PHE A 260 8.19 -7.99 11.10
C PHE A 260 7.98 -9.43 11.58
N ILE A 261 6.80 -9.97 11.25
CA ILE A 261 6.33 -11.29 11.70
C ILE A 261 6.11 -12.20 10.50
N GLY A 262 6.75 -13.37 10.53
CA GLY A 262 6.72 -14.34 9.44
C GLY A 262 5.38 -15.07 9.29
N GLY A 263 5.28 -15.91 8.27
CA GLY A 263 4.08 -16.69 7.93
C GLY A 263 3.28 -16.14 6.74
N SER A 264 3.78 -15.10 6.07
CA SER A 264 3.16 -14.60 4.84
C SER A 264 3.48 -15.49 3.63
N LEU A 265 4.61 -16.21 3.63
CA LEU A 265 4.99 -17.11 2.55
C LEU A 265 4.06 -18.34 2.45
N GLU A 266 3.72 -18.94 3.59
CA GLU A 266 2.77 -20.07 3.63
C GLU A 266 1.39 -19.63 3.14
N ALA A 267 0.93 -18.45 3.57
CA ALA A 267 -0.34 -17.89 3.10
C ALA A 267 -0.33 -17.60 1.59
N LEU A 268 0.79 -17.10 1.05
CA LEU A 268 0.96 -16.92 -0.40
C LEU A 268 0.92 -18.26 -1.15
N ASP A 269 1.58 -19.31 -0.65
CA ASP A 269 1.51 -20.66 -1.25
C ASP A 269 0.08 -21.20 -1.28
N ASN A 270 -0.70 -20.96 -0.23
CA ASN A 270 -2.12 -21.31 -0.18
C ASN A 270 -2.92 -20.55 -1.24
N ALA A 271 -2.72 -19.23 -1.39
CA ALA A 271 -3.37 -18.45 -2.44
C ALA A 271 -3.05 -18.98 -3.85
N PHE A 272 -1.79 -19.35 -4.13
CA PHE A 272 -1.42 -19.95 -5.42
C PHE A 272 -2.14 -21.29 -5.66
N SER A 273 -2.33 -22.09 -4.61
CA SER A 273 -3.07 -23.35 -4.68
C SER A 273 -4.55 -23.14 -4.97
N TRP A 274 -5.20 -22.20 -4.25
CA TRP A 274 -6.60 -21.84 -4.48
C TRP A 274 -6.81 -21.21 -5.86
N ALA A 275 -5.87 -20.36 -6.31
CA ALA A 275 -5.88 -19.75 -7.62
C ALA A 275 -5.86 -20.81 -8.74
N GLN A 276 -5.01 -21.84 -8.60
CA GLN A 276 -5.00 -22.95 -9.54
C GLN A 276 -6.31 -23.75 -9.54
N GLU A 277 -6.92 -23.98 -8.37
CA GLU A 277 -8.19 -24.72 -8.27
C GLU A 277 -9.34 -24.00 -8.99
N TYR A 278 -9.38 -22.68 -8.92
CA TYR A 278 -10.42 -21.85 -9.53
C TYR A 278 -10.02 -21.21 -10.86
N ASP A 279 -8.91 -21.65 -11.47
CA ASP A 279 -8.33 -21.06 -12.71
C ASP A 279 -8.23 -19.52 -12.68
N ILE A 280 -7.90 -19.00 -11.50
CA ILE A 280 -7.55 -17.60 -11.25
C ILE A 280 -6.03 -17.50 -11.36
N LYS A 281 -5.54 -16.39 -11.93
CA LYS A 281 -4.11 -16.09 -11.93
C LYS A 281 -3.70 -15.16 -10.80
N CYS A 282 -2.42 -15.20 -10.44
CA CYS A 282 -1.83 -14.38 -9.41
C CYS A 282 -0.82 -13.41 -10.02
N ILE A 283 -0.95 -12.13 -9.65
CA ILE A 283 0.11 -11.13 -9.72
C ILE A 283 0.67 -10.99 -8.31
N ILE A 284 1.96 -11.25 -8.13
CA ILE A 284 2.65 -10.96 -6.86
C ILE A 284 3.11 -9.51 -6.91
N ASP A 285 2.77 -8.71 -5.91
CA ASP A 285 3.14 -7.30 -5.87
C ASP A 285 4.05 -7.01 -4.68
N LEU A 286 5.28 -6.55 -4.92
CA LEU A 286 6.16 -6.06 -3.86
C LEU A 286 5.64 -4.70 -3.35
N HIS A 287 4.73 -4.78 -2.39
CA HIS A 287 3.95 -3.65 -1.90
C HIS A 287 4.71 -2.80 -0.88
N ALA A 288 5.58 -3.43 -0.08
CA ALA A 288 6.41 -2.75 0.91
C ALA A 288 7.88 -3.12 0.73
N ALA A 289 8.72 -2.13 0.42
CA ALA A 289 10.16 -2.29 0.30
C ALA A 289 10.92 -1.93 1.59
N PRO A 290 12.16 -2.43 1.79
CA PRO A 290 12.96 -2.08 2.96
C PRO A 290 13.18 -0.57 3.06
N GLY A 291 12.89 -0.01 4.24
CA GLY A 291 12.97 1.42 4.48
C GLY A 291 11.82 2.24 3.90
N SER A 292 10.81 1.62 3.29
CA SER A 292 9.66 2.27 2.63
C SER A 292 10.04 3.13 1.41
N GLN A 293 9.28 2.94 0.33
CA GLN A 293 9.41 3.68 -0.93
C GLN A 293 8.52 4.92 -1.03
N ASN A 294 7.61 5.13 -0.07
CA ASN A 294 6.66 6.25 -0.11
C ASN A 294 6.28 6.88 1.24
N GLY A 295 6.75 6.33 2.37
CA GLY A 295 6.49 6.87 3.70
C GLY A 295 5.11 6.53 4.27
N MET A 296 4.29 5.72 3.61
CA MET A 296 2.92 5.43 4.04
C MET A 296 2.83 4.10 4.81
N GLU A 297 1.69 3.84 5.47
CA GLU A 297 1.48 2.61 6.24
C GLU A 297 1.54 1.34 5.38
N HIS A 298 1.02 1.40 4.15
CA HIS A 298 1.00 0.26 3.22
C HIS A 298 2.39 -0.12 2.68
N SER A 299 3.41 0.72 2.86
CA SER A 299 4.81 0.38 2.57
C SER A 299 5.60 0.05 3.85
N ALA A 300 4.87 -0.16 4.95
CA ALA A 300 5.38 -0.42 6.29
C ALA A 300 6.41 0.62 6.75
N SER A 301 6.18 1.90 6.43
CA SER A 301 7.01 2.98 6.97
C SER A 301 6.92 3.00 8.49
N ARG A 302 8.07 3.13 9.15
CA ARG A 302 8.13 3.27 10.60
C ARG A 302 7.53 4.59 11.07
N ASP A 303 7.85 5.68 10.40
CA ASP A 303 7.57 7.04 10.89
C ASP A 303 7.30 8.07 9.80
N GLY A 304 6.98 7.64 8.58
CA GLY A 304 6.76 8.54 7.46
C GLY A 304 8.01 8.79 6.63
N PHE A 305 9.18 8.32 7.07
CA PHE A 305 10.42 8.48 6.32
C PHE A 305 10.49 7.52 5.13
N THR A 306 10.89 8.05 3.98
CA THR A 306 11.17 7.28 2.76
C THR A 306 12.68 6.95 2.70
N GLY A 307 13.05 5.80 3.25
CA GLY A 307 14.43 5.34 3.35
C GLY A 307 14.91 4.53 2.14
N TRP A 308 14.01 3.86 1.40
CA TRP A 308 14.37 2.98 0.28
C TRP A 308 15.36 3.59 -0.74
N PRO A 309 15.17 4.82 -1.27
CA PRO A 309 16.08 5.39 -2.26
C PRO A 309 17.44 5.83 -1.69
N THR A 310 17.59 5.83 -0.36
CA THR A 310 18.77 6.37 0.32
C THR A 310 19.89 5.35 0.55
N SER A 311 19.61 4.06 0.32
CA SER A 311 20.54 2.97 0.61
C SER A 311 20.60 1.93 -0.51
N PRO A 312 21.78 1.70 -1.12
CA PRO A 312 21.97 0.60 -2.06
C PRO A 312 21.64 -0.78 -1.47
N ASP A 313 21.76 -0.95 -0.15
CA ASP A 313 21.41 -2.20 0.53
C ASP A 313 19.90 -2.44 0.50
N TYR A 314 19.08 -1.40 0.64
CA TYR A 314 17.62 -1.51 0.53
C TYR A 314 17.20 -1.87 -0.89
N ILE A 315 17.80 -1.25 -1.91
CA ILE A 315 17.57 -1.60 -3.31
C ILE A 315 17.95 -3.06 -3.58
N SER A 316 19.14 -3.48 -3.14
CA SER A 316 19.65 -4.84 -3.33
C SER A 316 18.77 -5.88 -2.63
N LYS A 317 18.25 -5.54 -1.44
CA LYS A 317 17.34 -6.39 -0.69
C LYS A 317 15.97 -6.50 -1.36
N SER A 318 15.43 -5.42 -1.95
CA SER A 318 14.23 -5.51 -2.79
C SER A 318 14.46 -6.42 -4.01
N LEU A 319 15.59 -6.29 -4.72
CA LEU A 319 15.93 -7.16 -5.85
C LEU A 319 16.06 -8.63 -5.43
N HIS A 320 16.62 -8.90 -4.25
CA HIS A 320 16.66 -10.24 -3.67
C HIS A 320 15.24 -10.79 -3.45
N VAL A 321 14.31 -9.99 -2.92
CA VAL A 321 12.91 -10.43 -2.75
C VAL A 321 12.28 -10.79 -4.10
N ILE A 322 12.52 -9.99 -5.15
CA ILE A 322 12.05 -10.31 -6.51
C ILE A 322 12.65 -11.64 -7.01
N ASP A 323 13.96 -11.85 -6.86
CA ASP A 323 14.66 -13.10 -7.22
C ASP A 323 14.07 -14.31 -6.47
N PHE A 324 13.86 -14.16 -5.16
CA PHE A 324 13.26 -15.17 -4.31
C PHE A 324 11.86 -15.56 -4.79
N LEU A 325 10.96 -14.59 -4.93
CA LEU A 325 9.56 -14.82 -5.33
C LEU A 325 9.47 -15.46 -6.72
N ILE A 326 10.18 -14.89 -7.72
CA ILE A 326 10.10 -15.43 -9.07
C ILE A 326 10.73 -16.82 -9.17
N SER A 327 11.85 -17.09 -8.47
CA SER A 327 12.48 -18.42 -8.47
C SER A 327 11.54 -19.50 -7.94
N ARG A 328 10.68 -19.15 -6.97
CA ARG A 328 9.70 -20.04 -6.37
C ARG A 328 8.49 -20.28 -7.28
N TYR A 329 7.90 -19.22 -7.81
CA TYR A 329 6.59 -19.29 -8.49
C TYR A 329 6.67 -19.34 -10.02
N ALA A 330 7.83 -19.14 -10.66
CA ALA A 330 7.96 -19.05 -12.12
C ALA A 330 7.35 -20.22 -12.90
N LYS A 331 7.30 -21.41 -12.29
CA LYS A 331 6.75 -22.63 -12.90
C LYS A 331 5.32 -22.95 -12.46
N HIS A 332 4.77 -22.16 -11.53
CA HIS A 332 3.42 -22.38 -11.04
C HIS A 332 2.40 -21.94 -12.10
N PRO A 333 1.41 -22.77 -12.48
CA PRO A 333 0.47 -22.45 -13.56
C PRO A 333 -0.43 -21.25 -13.26
N ALA A 334 -0.57 -20.89 -11.98
CA ALA A 334 -1.31 -19.70 -11.56
C ALA A 334 -0.50 -18.40 -11.65
N LEU A 335 0.83 -18.41 -11.85
CA LEU A 335 1.59 -17.16 -11.96
C LEU A 335 1.25 -16.44 -13.27
N LEU A 336 0.76 -15.20 -13.18
CA LEU A 336 0.64 -14.28 -14.32
C LEU A 336 1.86 -13.37 -14.42
N GLY A 337 2.25 -12.76 -13.31
CA GLY A 337 3.31 -11.76 -13.31
C GLY A 337 3.77 -11.36 -11.91
N ILE A 338 4.75 -10.48 -11.89
CA ILE A 338 5.28 -9.87 -10.68
C ILE A 338 5.40 -8.37 -10.88
N GLU A 339 4.88 -7.62 -9.93
CA GLU A 339 5.09 -6.18 -9.83
C GLU A 339 6.29 -5.89 -8.95
N LEU A 340 7.20 -5.10 -9.53
CA LEU A 340 8.52 -4.93 -8.95
C LEU A 340 8.54 -4.01 -7.73
N LEU A 341 7.63 -3.04 -7.66
CA LEU A 341 7.51 -2.11 -6.54
C LEU A 341 6.21 -1.32 -6.66
N ASN A 342 5.37 -1.38 -5.62
CA ASN A 342 4.16 -0.57 -5.53
C ASN A 342 4.48 0.91 -5.21
N GLU A 343 3.82 1.82 -5.91
CA GLU A 343 3.71 3.25 -5.59
C GLU A 343 4.96 3.96 -5.00
N PRO A 344 6.13 3.94 -5.67
CA PRO A 344 7.27 4.77 -5.27
C PRO A 344 6.91 6.26 -5.26
N SER A 345 7.31 7.02 -4.24
CA SER A 345 6.97 8.44 -4.12
C SER A 345 7.79 9.31 -5.10
N ALA A 346 7.10 10.09 -5.94
CA ALA A 346 7.73 11.02 -6.88
C ALA A 346 8.60 12.09 -6.20
N GLY A 347 8.21 12.48 -4.98
CA GLY A 347 8.90 13.52 -4.20
C GLY A 347 10.22 13.07 -3.56
N THR A 348 10.45 11.77 -3.43
CA THR A 348 11.60 11.22 -2.68
C THR A 348 12.38 10.14 -3.44
N VAL A 349 11.74 9.44 -4.37
CA VAL A 349 12.36 8.44 -5.24
C VAL A 349 12.64 9.07 -6.61
N SER A 350 13.91 9.20 -6.98
CA SER A 350 14.28 9.73 -8.30
C SER A 350 13.99 8.72 -9.40
N LEU A 351 13.66 9.23 -10.60
CA LEU A 351 13.40 8.40 -11.77
C LEU A 351 14.61 7.53 -12.15
N ASP A 352 15.84 8.03 -11.97
CA ASP A 352 17.07 7.29 -12.28
C ASP A 352 17.23 6.05 -11.39
N ILE A 353 17.01 6.20 -10.08
CA ILE A 353 17.07 5.07 -9.13
C ILE A 353 16.01 4.04 -9.49
N LEU A 354 14.78 4.50 -9.73
CA LEU A 354 13.65 3.63 -10.04
C LEU A 354 13.84 2.87 -11.36
N THR A 355 14.25 3.57 -12.42
CA THR A 355 14.53 2.98 -13.73
C THR A 355 15.64 1.92 -13.63
N SER A 356 16.71 2.21 -12.88
CA SER A 356 17.79 1.26 -12.64
C SER A 356 17.31 0.01 -11.89
N TYR A 357 16.47 0.20 -10.87
CA TYR A 357 15.85 -0.91 -10.13
C TYR A 357 14.95 -1.76 -11.04
N TYR A 358 14.07 -1.15 -11.81
CA TYR A 358 13.18 -1.87 -12.72
C TYR A 358 13.93 -2.63 -13.82
N LYS A 359 15.00 -2.07 -14.39
CA LYS A 359 15.85 -2.80 -15.36
C LYS A 359 16.46 -4.04 -14.73
N GLN A 360 16.98 -3.93 -13.50
CA GLN A 360 17.56 -5.08 -12.79
C GLN A 360 16.50 -6.13 -12.43
N GLY A 361 15.35 -5.70 -11.91
CA GLY A 361 14.23 -6.59 -11.61
C GLY A 361 13.71 -7.33 -12.84
N TYR A 362 13.61 -6.64 -13.99
CA TYR A 362 13.26 -7.26 -15.27
C TYR A 362 14.22 -8.40 -15.65
N GLN A 363 15.54 -8.16 -15.54
CA GLN A 363 16.55 -9.19 -15.85
C GLN A 363 16.46 -10.40 -14.89
N ILE A 364 16.20 -10.14 -13.60
CA ILE A 364 15.98 -11.19 -12.61
C ILE A 364 14.77 -12.05 -12.99
N VAL A 365 13.65 -11.45 -13.35
CA VAL A 365 12.45 -12.21 -13.74
C VAL A 365 12.73 -13.05 -14.99
N ARG A 366 13.39 -12.47 -16.00
CA ARG A 366 13.72 -13.16 -17.26
C ARG A 366 14.70 -14.32 -17.10
N LYS A 367 15.46 -14.40 -16.00
CA LYS A 367 16.29 -15.56 -15.66
C LYS A 367 15.45 -16.83 -15.41
N TYR A 368 14.23 -16.69 -14.88
CA TYR A 368 13.39 -17.83 -14.48
C TYR A 368 12.15 -18.00 -15.35
N SER A 369 11.62 -16.92 -15.93
CA SER A 369 10.40 -16.97 -16.75
C SER A 369 10.46 -16.03 -17.96
N SER A 370 10.28 -16.62 -19.14
CA SER A 370 10.09 -15.88 -20.39
C SER A 370 8.66 -15.38 -20.58
N SER A 371 7.68 -15.95 -19.87
CA SER A 371 6.25 -15.67 -20.04
C SER A 371 5.68 -14.75 -18.96
N ALA A 372 6.21 -14.76 -17.74
CA ALA A 372 5.69 -13.94 -16.65
C ALA A 372 5.77 -12.45 -17.02
N TYR A 373 4.66 -11.74 -16.79
CA TYR A 373 4.62 -10.29 -16.95
C TYR A 373 5.45 -9.61 -15.86
N VAL A 374 6.25 -8.62 -16.27
CA VAL A 374 6.98 -7.74 -15.36
C VAL A 374 6.22 -6.43 -15.30
N ILE A 375 5.72 -6.09 -14.12
CA ILE A 375 4.85 -4.94 -13.90
C ILE A 375 5.64 -3.85 -13.16
N MET A 376 5.50 -2.63 -13.64
CA MET A 376 6.18 -1.44 -13.13
C MET A 376 5.12 -0.43 -12.69
N CYS A 377 5.08 -0.10 -11.40
CA CYS A 377 4.18 0.94 -10.91
C CYS A 377 4.72 2.34 -11.25
N GLN A 378 3.81 3.23 -11.64
CA GLN A 378 4.06 4.66 -11.71
C GLN A 378 4.55 5.23 -10.37
N ARG A 379 5.29 6.35 -10.40
CA ARG A 379 5.52 7.11 -9.17
C ARG A 379 4.24 7.85 -8.77
N ILE A 380 3.89 7.80 -7.49
CA ILE A 380 2.76 8.56 -6.94
C ILE A 380 3.17 9.99 -6.56
N GLY A 381 2.23 10.93 -6.74
CA GLY A 381 2.46 12.36 -6.55
C GLY A 381 2.63 13.09 -7.89
N ASN A 382 3.40 14.18 -7.89
CA ASN A 382 3.59 15.02 -9.08
C ASN A 382 4.64 14.45 -10.04
N ALA A 383 4.36 13.29 -10.65
CA ALA A 383 5.15 12.66 -11.69
C ALA A 383 4.45 12.76 -13.05
N ASP A 384 5.24 12.73 -14.14
CA ASP A 384 4.67 12.58 -15.48
C ASP A 384 4.21 11.12 -15.65
N PRO A 385 2.92 10.85 -15.90
CA PRO A 385 2.43 9.49 -16.10
C PRO A 385 3.12 8.75 -17.27
N LEU A 386 3.77 9.47 -18.19
CA LEU A 386 4.52 8.89 -19.31
C LEU A 386 5.99 8.56 -19.00
N GLU A 387 6.51 8.95 -17.83
CA GLU A 387 7.96 8.93 -17.57
C GLU A 387 8.59 7.52 -17.63
N LEU A 388 7.81 6.48 -17.28
CA LEU A 388 8.24 5.08 -17.35
C LEU A 388 7.91 4.42 -18.70
N TYR A 389 6.98 4.99 -19.47
CA TYR A 389 6.52 4.39 -20.72
C TYR A 389 7.64 4.28 -21.76
N GLN A 390 8.59 5.23 -21.74
CA GLN A 390 9.74 5.30 -22.66
C GLN A 390 11.08 4.98 -21.97
N ALA A 391 11.06 4.44 -20.76
CA ALA A 391 12.28 4.21 -19.96
C ALA A 391 13.16 3.03 -20.44
N ASP A 392 12.72 2.31 -21.49
CA ASP A 392 13.43 1.16 -22.10
C ASP A 392 13.84 0.13 -21.03
N ILE A 393 12.86 -0.33 -20.24
CA ILE A 393 13.08 -1.24 -19.12
C ILE A 393 13.29 -2.68 -19.60
N GLY A 394 12.56 -3.08 -20.65
CA GLY A 394 12.57 -4.43 -21.20
C GLY A 394 11.77 -4.52 -22.48
N SER A 395 11.92 -5.64 -23.20
CA SER A 395 11.43 -5.77 -24.58
C SER A 395 10.17 -6.62 -24.75
N THR A 396 9.83 -7.47 -23.77
CA THR A 396 8.69 -8.40 -23.83
C THR A 396 7.98 -8.52 -22.50
N ASN A 397 6.67 -8.77 -22.54
CA ASN A 397 5.77 -8.97 -21.39
C ASN A 397 6.02 -7.95 -20.28
N LEU A 398 6.07 -6.68 -20.69
CA LEU A 398 6.28 -5.53 -19.82
C LEU A 398 4.94 -4.80 -19.66
N VAL A 399 4.63 -4.40 -18.44
CA VAL A 399 3.37 -3.76 -18.07
C VAL A 399 3.68 -2.50 -17.25
N LEU A 400 2.99 -1.41 -17.57
CA LEU A 400 2.96 -0.19 -16.77
C LEU A 400 1.66 -0.18 -15.95
N ASP A 401 1.79 -0.07 -14.64
CA ASP A 401 0.68 0.00 -13.70
C ASP A 401 0.37 1.45 -13.32
N LEU A 402 -0.91 1.81 -13.43
CA LEU A 402 -1.48 3.11 -13.16
C LEU A 402 -2.56 2.97 -12.09
N HIS A 403 -2.48 3.79 -11.05
CA HIS A 403 -3.46 3.80 -9.97
C HIS A 403 -4.36 5.02 -10.13
N PHE A 404 -5.67 4.78 -10.25
CA PHE A 404 -6.65 5.82 -10.51
C PHE A 404 -7.66 5.92 -9.37
N TYR A 405 -7.56 7.04 -8.66
CA TYR A 405 -8.47 7.45 -7.61
C TYR A 405 -9.11 8.79 -7.99
N ASN A 406 -10.41 8.93 -7.73
CA ASN A 406 -11.17 10.19 -7.79
C ASN A 406 -11.37 10.78 -6.39
N LEU A 407 -10.38 10.58 -5.54
CA LEU A 407 -10.28 11.07 -4.17
C LEU A 407 -8.79 11.27 -3.85
N PHE A 408 -8.48 11.86 -2.70
CA PHE A 408 -7.14 12.30 -2.26
C PHE A 408 -6.62 13.62 -2.84
N ASP A 409 -7.04 14.02 -4.05
CA ASP A 409 -6.75 15.36 -4.58
C ASP A 409 -7.88 16.35 -4.27
N THR A 410 -7.51 17.55 -3.80
CA THR A 410 -8.44 18.68 -3.57
C THR A 410 -9.29 19.04 -4.79
N PHE A 411 -8.83 18.69 -6.00
CA PHE A 411 -9.55 18.82 -7.25
C PHE A 411 -10.92 18.13 -7.22
N PHE A 412 -11.03 16.97 -6.56
CA PHE A 412 -12.27 16.19 -6.52
C PHE A 412 -13.27 16.64 -5.45
N VAL A 413 -12.83 17.39 -4.43
CA VAL A 413 -13.62 17.72 -3.22
C VAL A 413 -14.95 18.41 -3.54
N ASN A 414 -15.01 19.21 -4.60
CA ASN A 414 -16.22 19.96 -4.98
C ASN A 414 -16.92 19.43 -6.23
N MET A 415 -16.53 18.24 -6.71
CA MET A 415 -17.14 17.63 -7.89
C MET A 415 -18.46 16.95 -7.54
N SER A 416 -19.49 17.19 -8.34
CA SER A 416 -20.74 16.43 -8.24
C SER A 416 -20.54 14.98 -8.71
N ALA A 417 -21.52 14.11 -8.45
CA ALA A 417 -21.54 12.74 -9.01
C ALA A 417 -21.40 12.75 -10.54
N GLY A 418 -22.14 13.63 -11.22
CA GLY A 418 -22.06 13.81 -12.66
C GLY A 418 -20.68 14.31 -13.14
N ASP A 419 -20.07 15.24 -12.42
CA ASP A 419 -18.73 15.74 -12.76
C ASP A 419 -17.67 14.65 -12.65
N ASN A 420 -17.76 13.82 -11.61
CA ASN A 420 -16.86 12.68 -11.43
C ASN A 420 -16.98 11.67 -12.58
N VAL A 421 -18.21 11.30 -12.97
CA VAL A 421 -18.46 10.45 -14.15
C VAL A 421 -17.86 11.08 -15.41
N GLN A 422 -18.08 12.38 -15.62
CA GLN A 422 -17.54 13.07 -16.79
C GLN A 422 -16.02 13.14 -16.80
N TYR A 423 -15.36 13.21 -15.64
CA TYR A 423 -13.91 13.19 -15.54
C TYR A 423 -13.32 11.87 -16.02
N ILE A 424 -13.96 10.73 -15.72
CA ILE A 424 -13.53 9.42 -16.21
C ILE A 424 -13.49 9.39 -17.75
N TYR A 425 -14.58 9.78 -18.41
CA TYR A 425 -14.65 9.81 -19.88
C TYR A 425 -13.76 10.88 -20.52
N LYS A 426 -13.65 12.08 -19.92
CA LYS A 426 -12.91 13.18 -20.55
C LYS A 426 -11.40 13.13 -20.30
N SER A 427 -10.98 12.62 -19.15
CA SER A 427 -9.58 12.62 -18.73
C SER A 427 -8.96 11.23 -18.81
N ARG A 428 -9.50 10.26 -18.07
CA ARG A 428 -8.90 8.91 -17.96
C ARG A 428 -8.97 8.16 -19.29
N GLU A 429 -10.05 8.30 -20.05
CA GLU A 429 -10.16 7.68 -21.38
C GLU A 429 -9.11 8.22 -22.35
N GLY A 430 -8.94 9.55 -22.42
CA GLY A 430 -7.92 10.17 -23.26
C GLY A 430 -6.50 9.73 -22.90
N LEU A 431 -6.22 9.60 -21.60
CA LEU A 431 -4.94 9.09 -21.12
C LEU A 431 -4.70 7.63 -21.56
N LEU A 432 -5.67 6.73 -21.34
CA LEU A 432 -5.54 5.32 -21.76
C LEU A 432 -5.45 5.17 -23.28
N GLN A 433 -6.18 5.98 -24.05
CA GLN A 433 -6.07 6.02 -25.51
C GLN A 433 -4.67 6.45 -25.96
N ALA A 434 -4.07 7.46 -25.33
CA ALA A 434 -2.71 7.90 -25.64
C ALA A 434 -1.68 6.78 -25.43
N PHE A 435 -1.84 5.99 -24.36
CA PHE A 435 -0.96 4.86 -24.09
C PHE A 435 -1.16 3.67 -25.03
N ASN A 436 -2.41 3.32 -25.35
CA ASN A 436 -2.71 2.14 -26.18
C ASN A 436 -2.32 2.31 -27.66
N ASN A 437 -2.13 3.55 -28.14
CA ASN A 437 -1.78 3.84 -29.52
C ASN A 437 -0.26 3.74 -29.83
N SER A 438 0.57 3.36 -28.86
CA SER A 438 2.03 3.44 -28.95
C SER A 438 2.72 2.07 -28.78
N ASN A 439 3.92 1.90 -29.34
CA ASN A 439 4.75 0.68 -29.23
C ASN A 439 5.48 0.62 -27.87
N GLY A 440 4.76 0.53 -26.75
CA GLY A 440 5.33 0.49 -25.40
C GLY A 440 4.77 -0.65 -24.54
N PRO A 441 4.94 -0.59 -23.20
CA PRO A 441 4.40 -1.60 -22.29
C PRO A 441 2.88 -1.69 -22.38
N LEU A 442 2.33 -2.86 -22.02
CA LEU A 442 0.90 -3.01 -21.79
C LEU A 442 0.46 -2.14 -20.62
N ILE A 443 -0.79 -1.69 -20.62
CA ILE A 443 -1.31 -0.78 -19.60
C ILE A 443 -2.24 -1.52 -18.65
N PHE A 444 -1.96 -1.39 -17.37
CA PHE A 444 -2.74 -1.94 -16.28
C PHE A 444 -3.29 -0.81 -15.42
N VAL A 445 -4.59 -0.85 -15.12
CA VAL A 445 -5.17 -0.03 -14.06
C VAL A 445 -5.20 -0.89 -12.79
N GLY A 446 -4.07 -1.03 -12.12
CA GLY A 446 -3.87 -2.01 -11.03
C GLY A 446 -4.58 -1.65 -9.74
N GLU A 447 -4.96 -0.38 -9.58
CA GLU A 447 -5.81 0.06 -8.48
C GLU A 447 -6.83 1.11 -8.90
N TRP A 448 -8.08 0.86 -8.52
CA TRP A 448 -9.23 1.77 -8.60
C TRP A 448 -10.33 1.28 -7.65
N VAL A 449 -11.27 2.16 -7.30
CA VAL A 449 -12.33 1.89 -6.30
C VAL A 449 -13.69 2.39 -6.78
N ASN A 450 -14.75 1.98 -6.09
CA ASN A 450 -16.07 2.59 -6.23
C ASN A 450 -16.34 3.66 -5.17
N GLU A 451 -15.33 4.11 -4.43
CA GLU A 451 -15.39 5.24 -3.50
C GLU A 451 -14.87 6.52 -4.18
N TRP A 452 -15.43 7.67 -3.83
CA TRP A 452 -15.17 8.99 -4.42
C TRP A 452 -15.49 10.16 -3.47
N ASP A 453 -15.73 9.88 -2.18
CA ASP A 453 -16.05 10.83 -1.09
C ASP A 453 -17.30 11.71 -1.33
N VAL A 454 -18.14 11.37 -2.30
CA VAL A 454 -19.40 12.06 -2.58
C VAL A 454 -20.48 11.58 -1.60
N THR A 455 -20.57 12.24 -0.44
CA THR A 455 -21.51 11.91 0.65
C THR A 455 -22.99 11.94 0.27
N SER A 456 -23.37 12.65 -0.79
CA SER A 456 -24.75 12.69 -1.31
C SER A 456 -25.04 11.66 -2.42
N GLY A 457 -24.09 10.80 -2.75
CA GLY A 457 -24.22 9.83 -3.84
C GLY A 457 -25.33 8.81 -3.56
N SER A 458 -26.28 8.69 -4.50
CA SER A 458 -27.28 7.63 -4.47
C SER A 458 -26.72 6.32 -5.00
N LEU A 459 -27.42 5.21 -4.79
CA LEU A 459 -27.08 3.92 -5.40
C LEU A 459 -26.87 4.02 -6.93
N THR A 460 -27.72 4.78 -7.63
CA THR A 460 -27.59 4.98 -9.07
C THR A 460 -26.35 5.79 -9.43
N ASP A 461 -25.97 6.79 -8.62
CA ASP A 461 -24.74 7.55 -8.85
C ASP A 461 -23.49 6.64 -8.75
N TYR A 462 -23.44 5.75 -7.75
CA TYR A 462 -22.36 4.76 -7.62
C TYR A 462 -22.35 3.75 -8.78
N GLN A 463 -23.52 3.30 -9.24
CA GLN A 463 -23.63 2.42 -10.40
C GLN A 463 -23.12 3.11 -11.68
N ASP A 464 -23.50 4.37 -11.91
CA ASP A 464 -23.07 5.16 -13.06
C ASP A 464 -21.56 5.43 -13.02
N PHE A 465 -21.01 5.70 -11.83
CA PHE A 465 -19.58 5.87 -11.63
C PHE A 465 -18.78 4.59 -11.87
N GLY A 466 -19.15 3.50 -11.22
CA GLY A 466 -18.53 2.19 -11.43
C GLY A 466 -18.63 1.74 -12.89
N LYS A 467 -19.77 1.99 -13.54
CA LYS A 467 -19.94 1.73 -14.98
C LYS A 467 -18.97 2.56 -15.83
N ALA A 468 -18.86 3.86 -15.59
CA ALA A 468 -17.96 4.72 -16.35
C ALA A 468 -16.50 4.29 -16.21
N GLN A 469 -16.09 3.93 -14.99
CA GLN A 469 -14.76 3.36 -14.72
C GLN A 469 -14.55 2.05 -15.49
N LEU A 470 -15.50 1.11 -15.42
CA LEU A 470 -15.39 -0.15 -16.15
C LEU A 470 -15.36 0.05 -17.68
N ASP A 471 -16.19 0.93 -18.24
CA ASP A 471 -16.21 1.22 -19.67
C ASP A 471 -14.83 1.72 -20.15
N VAL A 472 -14.19 2.60 -19.37
CA VAL A 472 -12.89 3.18 -19.70
C VAL A 472 -11.73 2.24 -19.37
N TYR A 473 -11.69 1.64 -18.17
CA TYR A 473 -10.58 0.81 -17.71
C TYR A 473 -10.52 -0.55 -18.43
N ASN A 474 -11.64 -1.08 -18.94
CA ASN A 474 -11.63 -2.24 -19.85
C ASN A 474 -10.85 -1.97 -21.16
N THR A 475 -10.62 -0.70 -21.52
CA THR A 475 -9.80 -0.35 -22.69
C THR A 475 -8.31 -0.55 -22.45
N ALA A 476 -7.84 -0.55 -21.19
CA ALA A 476 -6.44 -0.79 -20.84
C ALA A 476 -5.96 -2.12 -21.45
N SER A 477 -4.75 -2.12 -22.03
CA SER A 477 -4.28 -3.25 -22.86
C SER A 477 -3.94 -4.51 -22.04
N PHE A 478 -3.58 -4.36 -20.76
CA PHE A 478 -3.43 -5.48 -19.83
C PHE A 478 -4.71 -5.77 -19.06
N GLY A 479 -5.44 -4.74 -18.64
CA GLY A 479 -6.70 -4.86 -17.90
C GLY A 479 -6.76 -3.96 -16.68
N TRP A 480 -7.51 -4.36 -15.66
CA TRP A 480 -7.72 -3.59 -14.42
C TRP A 480 -7.80 -4.48 -13.19
N CYS A 481 -7.57 -3.91 -12.01
CA CYS A 481 -7.68 -4.60 -10.73
C CYS A 481 -8.29 -3.68 -9.66
N TYR A 482 -9.42 -4.11 -9.08
CA TYR A 482 -10.15 -3.32 -8.08
C TYR A 482 -9.42 -3.36 -6.73
N TRP A 483 -9.32 -2.23 -6.04
CA TRP A 483 -8.79 -2.16 -4.68
C TRP A 483 -9.96 -1.98 -3.71
N THR A 484 -10.32 -2.93 -2.84
CA THR A 484 -9.74 -4.26 -2.56
C THR A 484 -10.88 -5.26 -2.33
N LEU A 485 -10.59 -6.56 -2.16
CA LEU A 485 -11.61 -7.59 -1.99
C LEU A 485 -12.51 -7.34 -0.77
N LYS A 486 -11.90 -7.05 0.38
CA LYS A 486 -12.58 -6.83 1.67
C LYS A 486 -12.10 -5.55 2.32
N ASN A 487 -13.01 -4.82 2.95
CA ASN A 487 -12.70 -3.59 3.68
C ASN A 487 -13.78 -3.30 4.73
N ASP A 488 -13.41 -2.72 5.87
CA ASP A 488 -14.40 -2.27 6.85
C ASP A 488 -15.18 -1.00 6.37
N ARG A 489 -14.80 -0.42 5.22
CA ARG A 489 -15.52 0.66 4.51
C ARG A 489 -16.22 0.13 3.25
N ASP A 490 -17.54 0.23 3.24
CA ASP A 490 -18.44 -0.34 2.23
C ASP A 490 -18.00 -0.15 0.76
N HIS A 491 -17.73 1.08 0.31
CA HIS A 491 -17.42 1.32 -1.11
C HIS A 491 -15.98 1.01 -1.52
N TRP A 492 -15.09 0.70 -0.57
CA TRP A 492 -13.77 0.14 -0.81
C TRP A 492 -13.78 -1.40 -0.86
N ASP A 493 -14.84 -2.02 -0.35
CA ASP A 493 -15.02 -3.47 -0.28
C ASP A 493 -15.71 -3.96 -1.57
N PHE A 494 -14.96 -4.70 -2.39
CA PHE A 494 -15.46 -5.26 -3.63
C PHE A 494 -16.62 -6.23 -3.41
N GLU A 495 -16.48 -7.15 -2.45
CA GLU A 495 -17.50 -8.17 -2.15
C GLU A 495 -18.82 -7.51 -1.74
N TRP A 496 -18.76 -6.48 -0.88
CA TRP A 496 -19.90 -5.68 -0.46
C TRP A 496 -20.53 -4.94 -1.63
N ASN A 497 -19.73 -4.28 -2.48
CA ASN A 497 -20.22 -3.56 -3.65
C ASN A 497 -21.02 -4.47 -4.60
N ILE A 498 -20.52 -5.69 -4.84
CA ILE A 498 -21.18 -6.67 -5.71
C ILE A 498 -22.46 -7.18 -5.05
N ARG A 499 -22.41 -7.58 -3.76
CA ARG A 499 -23.58 -8.13 -3.05
C ARG A 499 -24.70 -7.12 -2.85
N ASN A 500 -24.36 -5.84 -2.70
CA ASN A 500 -25.31 -4.74 -2.51
C ASN A 500 -25.63 -4.00 -3.82
N ASN A 501 -25.12 -4.49 -4.96
CA ASN A 501 -25.41 -3.97 -6.30
C ASN A 501 -24.97 -2.50 -6.52
N TYR A 502 -23.95 -2.04 -5.80
CA TYR A 502 -23.33 -0.72 -6.01
C TYR A 502 -22.34 -0.72 -7.18
N LEU A 503 -21.72 -1.87 -7.48
CA LEU A 503 -20.89 -2.07 -8.66
C LEU A 503 -21.47 -3.19 -9.53
N GLN A 504 -21.62 -2.92 -10.83
CA GLN A 504 -22.14 -3.89 -11.79
C GLN A 504 -21.08 -4.17 -12.85
N LEU A 505 -20.50 -5.38 -12.82
CA LEU A 505 -19.41 -5.78 -13.72
C LEU A 505 -19.82 -5.97 -15.18
N GLY A 506 -21.13 -5.88 -15.49
CA GLY A 506 -21.70 -6.18 -16.79
C GLY A 506 -21.68 -7.68 -17.13
N ASN A 507 -22.36 -8.08 -18.21
CA ASN A 507 -22.32 -9.46 -18.70
C ASN A 507 -20.94 -9.74 -19.31
N SER A 508 -20.21 -10.71 -18.74
CA SER A 508 -19.05 -11.29 -19.40
C SER A 508 -19.48 -11.83 -20.78
N PRO A 509 -18.74 -11.60 -21.87
CA PRO A 509 -19.10 -12.08 -23.21
C PRO A 509 -19.32 -13.59 -23.35
N ASN A 510 -19.04 -14.40 -22.32
CA ASN A 510 -19.07 -15.87 -22.39
C ASN A 510 -20.17 -16.56 -21.57
N ASN A 511 -21.12 -15.84 -20.95
CA ASN A 511 -22.24 -16.48 -20.23
C ASN A 511 -23.42 -16.90 -21.14
N GLN A 512 -23.13 -17.37 -22.35
CA GLN A 512 -24.06 -18.26 -23.06
C GLN A 512 -23.63 -19.71 -22.85
N ASN A 513 -24.39 -20.41 -21.98
CA ASN A 513 -24.50 -21.87 -21.89
C ASN A 513 -23.40 -22.65 -21.14
N ILE A 514 -23.28 -22.48 -19.81
CA ILE A 514 -22.65 -23.51 -18.94
C ILE A 514 -23.61 -23.97 -17.81
N HIS A 515 -24.92 -23.95 -18.05
CA HIS A 515 -25.90 -24.49 -17.09
C HIS A 515 -26.44 -25.89 -17.42
N THR A 516 -25.78 -26.70 -18.25
CA THR A 516 -26.34 -28.03 -18.59
C THR A 516 -25.38 -29.21 -18.78
N LEU A 517 -24.08 -29.09 -18.57
CA LEU A 517 -23.18 -30.25 -18.60
C LEU A 517 -22.08 -30.16 -17.53
N GLY A 518 -22.42 -30.53 -16.29
CA GLY A 518 -21.43 -30.58 -15.20
C GLY A 518 -21.87 -31.37 -13.97
N LEU A 519 -22.90 -32.21 -14.06
CA LEU A 519 -23.44 -32.99 -12.93
C LEU A 519 -23.47 -34.52 -13.16
N SER A 520 -22.75 -35.04 -14.15
CA SER A 520 -22.67 -36.48 -14.41
C SER A 520 -21.21 -36.93 -14.58
N GLY A 521 -20.43 -36.83 -13.51
CA GLY A 521 -19.02 -37.23 -13.52
C GLY A 521 -18.40 -37.43 -12.14
N LEU A 522 -19.18 -37.67 -11.08
CA LEU A 522 -18.68 -37.96 -9.73
C LEU A 522 -19.54 -39.03 -9.06
N ALA A 523 -19.63 -40.19 -9.70
CA ALA A 523 -20.04 -41.44 -9.08
C ALA A 523 -19.39 -42.57 -9.88
N PHE A 524 -18.61 -43.41 -9.21
CA PHE A 524 -17.88 -44.61 -9.67
C PHE A 524 -16.36 -44.49 -9.64
N THR A 525 -15.82 -44.60 -8.43
CA THR A 525 -14.51 -45.22 -8.17
C THR A 525 -14.41 -45.62 -6.69
N LEU A 526 -15.33 -46.46 -6.23
CA LEU A 526 -15.15 -47.25 -5.02
C LEU A 526 -15.77 -48.62 -5.29
N PHE A 527 -15.05 -49.67 -4.88
CA PHE A 527 -15.28 -51.10 -5.13
C PHE A 527 -14.76 -51.62 -6.47
N TYR A 528 -13.52 -52.12 -6.48
CA TYR A 528 -13.22 -53.52 -6.82
C TYR A 528 -11.75 -53.82 -6.46
N LEU A 529 -11.55 -54.49 -5.32
CA LEU A 529 -10.35 -55.30 -5.04
C LEU A 529 -10.73 -56.76 -5.36
N PRO A 530 -9.98 -57.50 -6.19
CA PRO A 530 -10.05 -58.95 -6.17
C PRO A 530 -8.94 -59.50 -5.27
N HIS A 531 -9.36 -60.26 -4.25
CA HIS A 531 -8.52 -61.22 -3.55
C HIS A 531 -8.03 -62.30 -4.51
N PHE A 532 -6.72 -62.57 -4.46
CA PHE A 532 -6.15 -63.88 -4.77
C PHE A 532 -6.01 -64.65 -3.45
N LEU A 533 -6.99 -65.49 -3.14
CA LEU A 533 -6.90 -66.90 -2.71
C LEU A 533 -8.29 -67.42 -2.33
#